data_AF-A0A530GRH1-F1
#
_entry.id   AF-A0A530GRH1-F1
#
_cell.length_a   1.000
_cell.length_b   1.000
_cell.length_c   1.000
_cell.angle_alpha   90.00
_cell.angle_beta   90.00
_cell.angle_gamma   90.00
#
_symmetry.space_group_name_H-M   'P 1'
#
loop_
_entity.id
_entity.type
_entity.pdbx_description
1 polymer ?
#
loop_
_entity_poly.entity_id
_entity_poly.type
_entity_poly.pdbx_seq_one_letter_code
_entity_poly.pdbx_strand_id
1 'polypeptide(L)' 'KSWVDHVARSGKTFAYGENGPKGLVAGKKVYIVLASGGIYSEGAAVQMDHAVPYLRSVLGFLGMTDVEVIRVEGVGMGAD' A
#
# COMPACT_ATOMS: atom_id res chain seq x y z
N LYS A 1 7.78 3.74 6.22
CA LYS A 1 7.49 5.15 5.84
C LYS A 1 8.65 5.81 5.10
N SER A 2 9.87 5.87 5.67
CA SER A 2 11.01 6.57 5.05
C SER A 2 11.40 6.08 3.65
N TRP A 3 11.25 4.78 3.37
CA TRP A 3 11.48 4.26 2.00
C TRP A 3 10.52 4.87 0.98
N VAL A 4 9.24 4.99 1.33
CA VAL A 4 8.23 5.61 0.46
C VAL A 4 8.60 7.07 0.18
N ASP A 5 9.03 7.80 1.22
CA ASP A 5 9.46 9.20 1.08
C ASP A 5 10.71 9.33 0.19
N HIS A 6 11.58 8.33 0.23
CA HIS A 6 12.78 8.30 -0.59
C HIS A 6 12.46 8.05 -2.07
N VAL A 7 11.51 7.16 -2.39
CA VAL A 7 11.18 6.81 -3.77
C VAL A 7 10.16 7.76 -4.41
N ALA A 8 9.39 8.52 -3.64
CA ALA A 8 8.48 9.54 -4.14
C ALA A 8 9.28 10.77 -4.62
N ARG A 9 9.61 10.82 -5.91
CA ARG A 9 10.48 11.86 -6.50
C ARG A 9 9.85 12.45 -7.75
N SER A 10 9.67 13.77 -7.74
CA SER A 10 9.15 14.52 -8.89
C SER A 10 10.08 14.35 -10.11
N GLY A 11 9.49 14.16 -11.28
CA GLY A 11 10.19 13.85 -12.53
C GLY A 11 10.78 12.44 -12.60
N LYS A 12 10.55 11.57 -11.61
CA LYS A 12 11.05 10.18 -11.59
C LYS A 12 9.94 9.16 -11.39
N THR A 13 9.18 9.28 -10.29
CA THR A 13 8.09 8.36 -9.95
C THR A 13 6.72 9.03 -9.95
N PHE A 14 6.70 10.37 -9.87
CA PHE A 14 5.53 11.18 -10.18
C PHE A 14 5.97 12.48 -10.89
N ALA A 15 5.04 13.20 -11.50
CA ALA A 15 5.23 14.56 -12.01
C ALA A 15 3.97 15.40 -11.78
N TYR A 16 4.06 16.72 -11.91
CA TYR A 16 2.88 17.60 -11.92
C TYR A 16 2.46 17.87 -13.37
N GLY A 17 1.18 17.73 -13.66
CA GLY A 17 0.54 18.15 -14.91
C GLY A 17 -0.61 19.11 -14.65
N GLU A 18 -1.31 19.51 -15.71
CA GLU A 18 -2.43 20.47 -15.65
C GLU A 18 -3.54 20.04 -14.67
N ASN A 19 -3.75 18.73 -14.52
CA ASN A 19 -4.76 18.15 -13.62
C ASN A 19 -4.20 17.74 -12.24
N GLY A 20 -3.01 18.23 -11.88
CA GLY A 20 -2.34 17.88 -10.62
C GLY A 20 -1.30 16.76 -10.77
N PRO A 21 -0.94 16.07 -9.66
CA PRO A 21 0.06 15.01 -9.69
C PRO A 21 -0.34 13.83 -10.57
N LYS A 22 0.62 13.31 -11.33
CA LYS A 22 0.49 12.12 -12.16
C LYS A 22 1.59 11.13 -11.82
N GLY A 23 1.21 9.91 -11.47
CA GLY A 23 2.13 8.80 -11.28
C GLY A 23 2.82 8.39 -12.59
N LEU A 24 4.11 8.06 -12.51
CA LEU A 24 4.93 7.67 -13.68
C LEU A 24 5.24 6.17 -13.73
N VAL A 25 4.98 5.43 -12.64
CA VAL A 25 5.27 3.99 -12.54
C VAL A 25 4.05 3.18 -12.98
N ALA A 26 3.66 3.34 -14.25
CA ALA A 26 2.47 2.69 -14.82
C ALA A 26 2.77 1.28 -15.36
N GLY A 27 1.71 0.46 -15.49
CA GLY A 27 1.78 -0.87 -16.11
C GLY A 27 2.62 -1.89 -15.31
N LYS A 28 2.69 -1.71 -13.99
CA LYS A 28 3.39 -2.62 -13.08
C LYS A 28 2.40 -3.33 -12.17
N LYS A 29 2.56 -4.65 -12.05
CA LYS A 29 1.92 -5.44 -11.00
C LYS A 29 2.72 -5.34 -9.71
N VAL A 30 2.04 -5.09 -8.59
CA VAL A 30 2.64 -4.95 -7.26
C VAL A 30 1.97 -5.91 -6.29
N TYR A 31 2.77 -6.51 -5.42
CA TYR A 31 2.31 -7.35 -4.32
C TYR A 31 2.65 -6.68 -2.99
N ILE A 32 1.66 -6.57 -2.11
CA ILE A 32 1.85 -6.20 -0.71
C ILE A 32 1.69 -7.50 0.09
N VAL A 33 2.80 -8.01 0.63
CA VAL A 33 2.77 -9.16 1.54
C VAL A 33 2.88 -8.62 2.97
N LEU A 34 1.85 -8.86 3.78
CA LEU A 34 1.75 -8.32 5.14
C LEU A 34 1.42 -9.43 6.13
N ALA A 35 2.22 -9.53 7.19
CA ALA A 35 1.94 -10.37 8.34
C ALA A 35 1.50 -9.53 9.54
N SER A 36 0.52 -10.01 10.31
CA SER A 36 0.02 -9.33 11.51
C SER A 36 -0.39 -10.31 12.60
N GLY A 37 -0.16 -9.92 13.86
CA GLY A 37 -0.55 -10.74 15.01
C GLY A 37 -2.07 -10.90 15.15
N GLY A 38 -2.83 -9.83 14.91
CA GLY A 38 -4.30 -9.85 14.85
C GLY A 38 -4.83 -9.94 13.42
N ILE A 39 -6.14 -10.12 13.31
CA ILE A 39 -6.91 -10.10 12.04
C ILE A 39 -7.39 -8.67 11.79
N TYR A 40 -7.06 -8.13 10.62
CA TYR A 40 -7.42 -6.76 10.21
C TYR A 40 -8.14 -6.71 8.86
N SER A 41 -8.30 -7.85 8.18
CA SER A 41 -9.10 -7.95 6.95
C SER A 41 -10.60 -7.89 7.19
N GLU A 42 -11.05 -8.22 8.40
CA GLU A 42 -12.46 -8.34 8.77
C GLU A 42 -12.75 -7.95 10.23
N GLY A 43 -14.04 -7.86 10.56
CA GLY A 43 -14.51 -7.50 11.89
C GLY A 43 -14.26 -6.03 12.28
N ALA A 44 -14.35 -5.75 13.58
CA ALA A 44 -14.25 -4.39 14.11
C ALA A 44 -12.83 -3.79 13.95
N ALA A 45 -11.81 -4.64 13.87
CA ALA A 45 -10.41 -4.21 13.79
C ALA A 45 -10.03 -3.66 12.40
N VAL A 46 -10.86 -3.81 11.36
CA VAL A 46 -10.58 -3.28 10.00
C VAL A 46 -10.21 -1.80 10.01
N GLN A 47 -10.87 -1.00 10.86
CA GLN A 47 -10.60 0.45 10.95
C GLN A 47 -9.21 0.78 11.51
N MET A 48 -8.55 -0.20 12.14
CA MET A 48 -7.21 -0.08 12.69
C MET A 48 -6.12 -0.52 11.69
N ASP A 49 -6.49 -0.98 10.49
CA ASP A 49 -5.53 -1.24 9.43
C ASP A 49 -5.03 0.06 8.80
N HIS A 50 -3.88 0.52 9.26
CA HIS A 50 -3.20 1.68 8.66
C HIS A 50 -2.16 1.28 7.61
N ALA A 51 -1.84 0.00 7.47
CA ALA A 51 -0.74 -0.46 6.61
C ALA A 51 -1.19 -0.57 5.15
N VAL A 52 -2.22 -1.37 4.87
CA VAL A 52 -2.63 -1.64 3.49
C VAL A 52 -3.27 -0.40 2.84
N PRO A 53 -4.17 0.36 3.50
CA PRO A 53 -4.72 1.58 2.90
C PRO A 53 -3.64 2.61 2.58
N TYR A 54 -2.70 2.85 3.50
CA TYR A 54 -1.59 3.78 3.26
C TYR A 54 -0.74 3.37 2.05
N LEU A 55 -0.37 2.10 1.97
CA LEU A 55 0.44 1.57 0.86
C LEU A 55 -0.33 1.64 -0.47
N ARG A 56 -1.61 1.27 -0.50
CA ARG A 56 -2.45 1.40 -1.71
C ARG A 56 -2.54 2.86 -2.17
N SER A 57 -2.78 3.80 -1.25
CA SER A 57 -2.86 5.22 -1.57
C SER A 57 -1.55 5.75 -2.16
N VAL A 58 -0.40 5.47 -1.53
CA VAL A 58 0.86 6.02 -2.01
C VAL A 58 1.38 5.34 -3.27
N LEU A 59 1.19 4.02 -3.41
CA LEU A 59 1.54 3.31 -4.64
C LEU A 59 0.66 3.77 -5.81
N GLY A 60 -0.64 3.96 -5.56
CA GLY A 60 -1.58 4.52 -6.54
C GLY A 60 -1.20 5.94 -6.96
N PHE A 61 -0.80 6.79 -6.02
CA PHE A 61 -0.24 8.13 -6.32
C PHE A 61 0.97 8.06 -7.26
N LEU A 62 1.85 7.07 -7.07
CA LEU A 62 3.01 6.85 -7.95
C LEU A 62 2.66 6.15 -9.27
N GLY A 63 1.40 5.74 -9.48
CA GLY A 63 0.89 5.16 -10.73
C GLY A 63 0.76 3.64 -10.73
N MET A 64 1.08 2.97 -9.61
CA MET A 64 0.98 1.52 -9.45
C MET A 64 -0.42 1.14 -8.96
N THR A 65 -1.32 0.80 -9.89
CA THR A 65 -2.73 0.53 -9.60
C THR A 65 -3.11 -0.94 -9.58
N ASP A 66 -2.32 -1.82 -10.24
CA ASP A 66 -2.48 -3.28 -10.17
C ASP A 66 -1.79 -3.80 -8.90
N VAL A 67 -2.53 -3.78 -7.78
CA VAL A 67 -2.03 -4.12 -6.45
C VAL A 67 -2.80 -5.30 -5.87
N GLU A 68 -2.08 -6.41 -5.68
CA GLU A 68 -2.52 -7.60 -4.95
C GLU A 68 -2.01 -7.55 -3.51
N VAL A 69 -2.86 -7.90 -2.55
CA VAL A 69 -2.51 -7.93 -1.12
C VAL A 69 -2.60 -9.36 -0.64
N ILE A 70 -1.50 -9.87 -0.11
CA ILE A 70 -1.37 -11.20 0.47
C ILE A 70 -1.23 -11.01 1.98
N ARG A 71 -2.20 -11.52 2.74
CA ARG A 71 -2.23 -11.39 4.20
C ARG A 71 -1.85 -12.70 4.87
N VAL A 72 -1.02 -12.60 5.90
CA VAL A 72 -0.71 -13.67 6.86
C VAL A 72 -1.06 -13.12 8.25
N GLU A 73 -2.34 -13.16 8.59
CA GLU A 73 -2.88 -12.50 9.79
C GLU A 73 -3.33 -13.51 10.85
N GLY A 74 -3.52 -13.04 12.10
CA GLY A 74 -3.92 -13.89 13.23
C GLY A 74 -2.79 -14.71 13.84
N VAL A 75 -1.54 -14.57 13.37
CA VAL A 75 -0.42 -15.43 13.82
C VAL A 75 -0.05 -15.26 15.30
N GLY A 76 -0.54 -14.20 15.95
CA GLY A 76 -0.34 -13.94 17.38
C GLY A 76 -1.52 -14.33 18.26
N MET A 77 -2.63 -14.82 17.68
CA MET A 77 -3.85 -15.15 18.43
C MET A 77 -3.82 -16.55 19.07
N GLY A 78 -2.83 -17.37 18.73
CA GLY A 78 -2.76 -18.77 19.16
C GLY A 78 -3.52 -19.70 18.22
N ALA A 79 -3.48 -21.00 18.51
CA ALA A 79 -4.38 -21.96 17.86
C ALA A 79 -5.79 -21.80 18.43
N ASP A 80 -6.80 -22.08 17.60
CA ASP A 80 -8.20 -22.25 18.06
C ASP A 80 -8.30 -23.32 19.15
#